data_AF-A0A9Q1GQ15-F1
#
_entry.id   AF-A0A9Q1GQ15-F1
#
_cell.length_a   1.000
_cell.length_b   1.000
_cell.length_c   1.000
_cell.angle_alpha   90.00
_cell.angle_beta   90.00
_cell.angle_gamma   90.00
#
_symmetry.space_group_name_H-M   'P 1'
#
loop_
_entity.id
_entity.type
_entity.pdbx_description
1 polymer ?
#
loop_
_entity_poly.entity_id
_entity_poly.type
_entity_poly.pdbx_seq_one_letter_code
_entity_poly.pdbx_strand_id
1 'polypeptide(L)'
;MSTPARFLFTNGVMSFAGDAPPISAFLETHPGAYTTTRTHNDASQLLFWDRHLKRLSNSLQILLNSNPSLVFGPRFSESAPFSSSVNWDGLIRRRVDATMRKALPCALGKRDSGEELAVSTLIGGNSEELEGIVGRIDEDMVDRVLDVYVHIGMYVPPIFGSQGSGARLAVVGSKRDFAEAKYSDWARCRLRKPLEKLRPPSATEILLADHGGKILEGTVTNFFVVCFKENGEVKENSANDDGNLHLYELQTAPVHDGVLPGVIRQLVIE
;
A
#
# COMPACT_ATOMS: atom_id res chain seq x y z
N MET A 1 25.54 15.15 5.46
CA MET A 1 24.14 15.00 5.00
C MET A 1 23.31 14.70 6.24
N SER A 2 22.42 15.60 6.66
CA SER A 2 21.52 15.31 7.79
C SER A 2 20.59 14.18 7.37
N THR A 3 20.25 13.28 8.29
CA THR A 3 19.21 12.30 8.03
C THR A 3 17.90 13.04 7.74
N PRO A 4 17.16 12.65 6.69
CA PRO A 4 15.88 13.30 6.37
C PRO A 4 14.94 13.08 7.55
N ALA A 5 14.29 14.15 8.00
CA ALA A 5 13.40 14.12 9.17
C ALA A 5 12.27 13.12 8.96
N ARG A 6 11.99 12.32 10.00
CA ARG A 6 10.88 11.35 10.01
C ARG A 6 10.09 11.51 11.30
N PHE A 7 8.79 11.33 11.19
CA PHE A 7 7.85 11.44 12.29
C PHE A 7 7.00 10.18 12.40
N LEU A 8 6.70 9.79 13.63
CA LEU A 8 5.76 8.71 13.92
C LEU A 8 4.73 9.21 14.93
N PHE A 9 3.46 9.07 14.57
CA PHE A 9 2.32 9.36 15.42
C PHE A 9 1.53 8.09 15.68
N THR A 10 1.18 7.85 16.94
CA THR A 10 0.30 6.77 17.37
C THR A 10 -0.94 7.40 17.99
N ASN A 11 -2.13 7.14 17.44
CA ASN A 11 -3.41 7.70 17.89
C ASN A 11 -3.39 9.24 18.07
N GLY A 12 -2.64 9.94 17.20
CA GLY A 12 -2.51 11.39 17.27
C GLY A 12 -1.52 11.92 18.32
N VAL A 13 -0.77 11.04 19.01
CA VAL A 13 0.34 11.42 19.89
C VAL A 13 1.65 11.16 19.16
N MET A 14 2.58 12.13 19.20
CA MET A 14 3.90 11.96 18.59
C MET A 14 4.75 11.03 19.48
N SER A 15 5.11 9.86 18.95
CA SER A 15 5.83 8.83 19.73
C SER A 15 7.33 9.12 19.84
N PHE A 16 7.92 9.78 18.84
CA PHE A 16 9.33 10.18 18.84
C PHE A 16 9.45 11.65 18.43
N ALA A 17 10.00 12.49 19.31
CA ALA A 17 10.34 13.89 19.03
C ALA A 17 11.67 14.04 18.24
N GLY A 18 12.15 12.97 17.60
CA GLY A 18 13.39 12.88 16.82
C GLY A 18 13.30 11.77 15.75
N ASP A 19 14.33 11.64 14.89
CA ASP A 19 14.34 10.85 13.64
C ASP A 19 13.71 9.46 13.81
N ALA A 20 12.43 9.34 13.46
CA ALA A 20 11.66 8.10 13.56
C ALA A 20 12.32 6.99 12.72
N PRO A 21 12.10 5.69 13.05
CA PRO A 21 12.68 4.61 12.28
C PRO A 21 12.30 4.69 10.78
N PRO A 22 13.13 4.17 9.88
CA PRO A 22 12.76 4.01 8.48
C PRO A 22 11.46 3.22 8.34
N ILE A 23 10.68 3.50 7.29
CA ILE A 23 9.39 2.84 7.05
C ILE A 23 9.50 1.31 7.05
N SER A 24 10.59 0.75 6.52
CA SER A 24 10.83 -0.69 6.54
C SER A 24 10.94 -1.25 7.96
N ALA A 25 11.66 -0.57 8.87
CA ALA A 25 11.79 -0.99 10.26
C ALA A 25 10.46 -0.80 11.04
N PHE A 26 9.70 0.24 10.72
CA PHE A 26 8.37 0.47 11.29
C PHE A 26 7.39 -0.65 10.89
N LEU A 27 7.29 -0.98 9.59
CA LEU A 27 6.41 -2.05 9.10
C LEU A 27 6.88 -3.45 9.56
N GLU A 28 8.17 -3.62 9.84
CA GLU A 28 8.69 -4.87 10.41
C GLU A 28 8.20 -5.11 11.83
N THR A 29 8.08 -4.05 12.63
CA THR A 29 7.76 -4.13 14.07
C THR A 29 6.26 -4.09 14.36
N HIS A 30 5.44 -3.54 13.47
CA HIS A 30 4.00 -3.35 13.72
C HIS A 30 3.14 -4.21 12.77
N PRO A 31 2.34 -5.17 13.27
CA PRO A 31 1.37 -5.92 12.46
C PRO A 31 0.18 -5.05 12.08
N GLY A 32 -0.36 -5.23 10.88
CA GLY A 32 -1.55 -4.51 10.46
C GLY A 32 -1.74 -4.33 8.95
N ALA A 33 -2.86 -3.70 8.60
CA ALA A 33 -3.11 -3.18 7.26
C ALA A 33 -2.42 -1.83 7.11
N TYR A 34 -1.84 -1.52 5.95
CA TYR A 34 -1.21 -0.22 5.73
C TYR A 34 -1.45 0.34 4.33
N THR A 35 -1.37 1.66 4.21
CA THR A 35 -1.41 2.38 2.94
C THR A 35 -0.33 3.44 2.95
N THR A 36 0.26 3.69 1.79
CA THR A 36 1.24 4.77 1.62
C THR A 36 0.78 5.64 0.48
N THR A 37 0.77 6.94 0.71
CA THR A 37 0.59 7.98 -0.31
C THR A 37 1.72 9.01 -0.20
N ARG A 38 1.76 9.94 -1.14
CA ARG A 38 2.67 11.08 -1.14
C ARG A 38 1.89 12.37 -1.29
N THR A 39 2.49 13.46 -0.86
CA THR A 39 2.03 14.78 -1.26
C THR A 39 2.51 15.11 -2.67
N HIS A 40 1.87 16.10 -3.28
CA HIS A 40 2.31 16.73 -4.51
C HIS A 40 2.01 18.23 -4.47
N ASN A 41 2.55 18.95 -5.47
CA ASN A 41 2.40 20.40 -5.59
C ASN A 41 2.95 21.12 -4.35
N ASP A 42 4.22 20.83 -4.01
CA ASP A 42 4.94 21.43 -2.89
C ASP A 42 4.25 21.16 -1.55
N ALA A 43 3.92 19.89 -1.30
CA ALA A 43 3.24 19.40 -0.11
C ALA A 43 1.85 19.99 0.18
N SER A 44 1.22 20.66 -0.78
CA SER A 44 -0.11 21.28 -0.61
C SER A 44 -1.27 20.29 -0.73
N GLN A 45 -1.09 19.17 -1.42
CA GLN A 45 -2.14 18.20 -1.71
C GLN A 45 -1.68 16.77 -1.45
N LEU A 46 -2.55 15.93 -0.89
CA LEU A 46 -2.33 14.49 -0.73
C LEU A 46 -2.87 13.74 -1.95
N LEU A 47 -2.02 12.92 -2.56
CA LEU A 47 -2.36 12.22 -3.79
C LEU A 47 -3.40 11.11 -3.53
N PHE A 48 -4.59 11.24 -4.14
CA PHE A 48 -5.70 10.26 -4.10
C PHE A 48 -6.10 9.76 -2.69
N TRP A 49 -6.07 10.64 -1.68
CA TRP A 49 -6.22 10.24 -0.27
C TRP A 49 -7.46 9.39 0.02
N ASP A 50 -8.62 9.74 -0.53
CA ASP A 50 -9.86 8.99 -0.34
C ASP A 50 -9.79 7.54 -0.84
N ARG A 51 -9.15 7.33 -2.00
CA ARG A 51 -8.94 5.99 -2.57
C ARG A 51 -7.99 5.18 -1.70
N HIS A 52 -6.96 5.84 -1.14
CA HIS A 52 -6.01 5.21 -0.21
C HIS A 52 -6.66 4.79 1.11
N LEU A 53 -7.55 5.61 1.67
CA LEU A 53 -8.31 5.29 2.88
C LEU A 53 -9.29 4.15 2.65
N LYS A 54 -10.07 4.19 1.56
CA LYS A 54 -10.99 3.10 1.21
C LYS A 54 -10.25 1.77 1.05
N ARG A 55 -9.08 1.79 0.40
CA ARG A 55 -8.23 0.59 0.29
C ARG A 55 -7.71 0.11 1.64
N LEU A 56 -7.36 1.02 2.55
CA LEU A 56 -6.92 0.68 3.90
C LEU A 56 -8.03 -0.06 4.65
N SER A 57 -9.26 0.46 4.61
CA SER A 57 -10.44 -0.19 5.18
C SER A 57 -10.70 -1.56 4.59
N ASN A 58 -10.65 -1.70 3.27
CA ASN A 58 -10.82 -3.00 2.61
C ASN A 58 -9.73 -4.00 3.01
N SER A 59 -8.48 -3.54 3.06
CA SER A 59 -7.35 -4.38 3.46
C SER A 59 -7.53 -4.87 4.90
N LEU A 60 -7.92 -3.98 5.82
CA LEU A 60 -8.19 -4.36 7.20
C LEU A 60 -9.30 -5.41 7.29
N GLN A 61 -10.44 -5.18 6.63
CA GLN A 61 -11.56 -6.11 6.64
C GLN A 61 -11.19 -7.51 6.10
N ILE A 62 -10.43 -7.56 5.00
CA ILE A 62 -9.95 -8.84 4.46
C ILE A 62 -9.08 -9.56 5.49
N LEU A 63 -8.12 -8.86 6.14
CA LEU A 63 -7.27 -9.48 7.15
C LEU A 63 -8.07 -9.94 8.36
N LEU A 64 -9.01 -9.13 8.86
CA LEU A 64 -9.85 -9.49 10.00
C LEU A 64 -10.76 -10.69 9.71
N ASN A 65 -11.23 -10.85 8.48
CA ASN A 65 -12.08 -11.97 8.11
C ASN A 65 -11.28 -13.24 7.78
N SER A 66 -10.11 -13.10 7.15
CA SER A 66 -9.35 -14.23 6.66
C SER A 66 -8.26 -14.71 7.63
N ASN A 67 -7.50 -13.80 8.24
CA ASN A 67 -6.45 -14.14 9.19
C ASN A 67 -6.17 -12.98 10.18
N PRO A 68 -6.96 -12.90 11.27
CA PRO A 68 -6.80 -11.89 12.32
C PRO A 68 -5.40 -11.77 12.93
N SER A 69 -4.62 -12.87 12.93
CA SER A 69 -3.24 -12.86 13.46
C SER A 69 -2.31 -11.91 12.71
N LEU A 70 -2.65 -11.54 11.46
CA LEU A 70 -1.91 -10.55 10.69
C LEU A 70 -2.14 -9.11 11.18
N VAL A 71 -3.19 -8.87 11.96
CA VAL A 71 -3.54 -7.57 12.55
C VAL A 71 -3.13 -7.51 14.03
N PHE A 72 -3.46 -8.55 14.80
CA PHE A 72 -3.23 -8.63 16.25
C PHE A 72 -1.92 -9.32 16.64
N GLY A 73 -1.20 -9.87 15.66
CA GLY A 73 0.02 -10.64 15.89
C GLY A 73 -0.24 -12.15 16.13
N PRO A 74 0.84 -12.94 16.22
CA PRO A 74 0.78 -14.41 16.19
C PRO A 74 0.16 -15.03 17.46
N ARG A 75 -0.04 -14.24 18.53
CA ARG A 75 -0.69 -14.71 19.76
C ARG A 75 -2.21 -14.80 19.62
N PHE A 76 -2.77 -14.17 18.59
CA PHE A 76 -4.20 -14.18 18.35
C PHE A 76 -4.56 -15.30 17.37
N SER A 77 -5.25 -16.34 17.86
CA SER A 77 -5.58 -17.54 17.08
C SER A 77 -7.08 -17.74 16.87
N GLU A 78 -7.91 -16.81 17.33
CA GLU A 78 -9.38 -16.88 17.24
C GLU A 78 -9.93 -16.08 16.06
N SER A 79 -11.16 -16.37 15.66
CA SER A 79 -11.91 -15.52 14.73
C SER A 79 -12.18 -14.17 15.40
N ALA A 80 -11.86 -13.06 14.74
CA ALA A 80 -12.05 -11.75 15.34
C ALA A 80 -13.56 -11.46 15.56
N PRO A 81 -14.01 -11.10 16.78
CA PRO A 81 -15.42 -11.02 17.13
C PRO A 81 -16.07 -9.68 16.75
N PHE A 82 -15.75 -9.16 15.56
CA PHE A 82 -16.30 -7.88 15.09
C PHE A 82 -17.75 -8.02 14.62
N SER A 83 -18.59 -7.07 15.00
CA SER A 83 -19.95 -6.99 14.45
C SER A 83 -19.92 -6.64 12.95
N SER A 84 -20.79 -7.27 12.16
CA SER A 84 -20.99 -6.92 10.74
C SER A 84 -21.60 -5.53 10.53
N SER A 85 -22.06 -4.88 11.61
CA SER A 85 -22.66 -3.54 11.58
C SER A 85 -21.64 -2.39 11.65
N VAL A 86 -20.34 -2.67 11.81
CA VAL A 86 -19.31 -1.62 11.95
C VAL A 86 -19.09 -0.92 10.61
N ASN A 87 -19.23 0.41 10.59
CA ASN A 87 -18.88 1.23 9.44
C ASN A 87 -17.36 1.47 9.39
N TRP A 88 -16.62 0.49 8.90
CA TRP A 88 -15.15 0.53 8.79
C TRP A 88 -14.63 1.76 8.04
N ASP A 89 -15.28 2.14 6.94
CA ASP A 89 -14.86 3.29 6.13
C ASP A 89 -14.97 4.61 6.89
N GLY A 90 -16.10 4.82 7.58
CA GLY A 90 -16.31 6.01 8.40
C GLY A 90 -15.38 6.06 9.61
N LEU A 91 -15.23 4.93 10.31
CA LEU A 91 -14.38 4.79 11.50
C LEU A 91 -12.91 5.07 11.20
N ILE A 92 -12.37 4.39 10.18
CA ILE A 92 -10.96 4.52 9.79
C ILE A 92 -10.67 5.94 9.32
N ARG A 93 -11.53 6.50 8.46
CA ARG A 93 -11.40 7.88 8.00
C ARG A 93 -11.37 8.86 9.18
N ARG A 94 -12.34 8.77 10.10
CA ARG A 94 -12.43 9.63 11.30
C ARG A 94 -11.12 9.63 12.10
N ARG A 95 -10.56 8.44 12.37
CA ARG A 95 -9.35 8.29 13.20
C ARG A 95 -8.07 8.71 12.49
N VAL A 96 -7.92 8.32 11.23
CA VAL A 96 -6.73 8.69 10.46
C VAL A 96 -6.72 10.20 10.22
N ASP A 97 -7.85 10.81 9.86
CA ASP A 97 -7.93 12.27 9.67
C ASP A 97 -7.69 13.04 10.98
N ALA A 98 -8.14 12.52 12.13
CA ALA A 98 -7.80 13.09 13.44
C ALA A 98 -6.29 13.06 13.73
N THR A 99 -5.61 11.98 13.35
CA THR A 99 -4.15 11.84 13.51
C THR A 99 -3.40 12.73 12.52
N MET A 100 -3.83 12.75 11.25
CA MET A 100 -3.25 13.56 10.18
C MET A 100 -3.33 15.06 10.47
N ARG A 101 -4.44 15.55 11.06
CA ARG A 101 -4.57 16.95 11.48
C ARG A 101 -3.49 17.40 12.47
N LYS A 102 -2.97 16.48 13.28
CA LYS A 102 -1.87 16.73 14.22
C LYS A 102 -0.50 16.48 13.58
N ALA A 103 -0.42 15.49 12.68
CA ALA A 103 0.84 15.05 12.09
C ALA A 103 1.36 15.96 10.98
N LEU A 104 0.47 16.41 10.08
CA LEU A 104 0.85 17.22 8.91
C LEU A 104 1.50 18.56 9.29
N PRO A 105 0.97 19.37 10.23
CA PRO A 105 1.62 20.64 10.58
C PRO A 105 3.05 20.46 11.10
N CYS A 106 3.30 19.40 11.88
CA CYS A 106 4.63 19.08 12.40
C CYS A 106 5.62 18.74 11.28
N ALA A 107 5.19 17.94 10.29
CA ALA A 107 6.03 17.55 9.17
C ALA A 107 6.29 18.72 8.21
N LEU A 108 5.24 19.51 7.90
CA LEU A 108 5.35 20.69 7.02
C LEU A 108 6.28 21.76 7.60
N GLY A 109 6.32 21.94 8.93
CA GLY A 109 7.23 22.88 9.58
C GLY A 109 8.71 22.49 9.55
N LYS A 110 9.05 21.28 9.08
CA LYS A 110 10.42 20.75 9.03
C LYS A 110 10.89 20.39 7.61
N ARG A 111 10.07 20.69 6.62
CA ARG A 111 10.28 20.37 5.20
C ARG A 111 11.09 21.46 4.52
N ASP A 112 12.01 21.08 3.64
CA ASP A 112 12.69 22.03 2.76
C ASP A 112 11.86 22.31 1.49
N SER A 113 12.05 23.47 0.86
CA SER A 113 11.32 23.85 -0.36
C SER A 113 11.58 22.86 -1.49
N GLY A 114 10.52 22.35 -2.12
CA GLY A 114 10.62 21.35 -3.21
C GLY A 114 10.70 19.89 -2.76
N GLU A 115 10.76 19.62 -1.45
CA GLU A 115 10.56 18.26 -0.92
C GLU A 115 9.07 17.94 -0.81
N GLU A 116 8.69 16.69 -1.04
CA GLU A 116 7.34 16.18 -0.78
C GLU A 116 7.35 15.31 0.48
N LEU A 117 6.18 14.96 0.99
CA LEU A 117 6.01 14.06 2.14
C LEU A 117 5.53 12.70 1.66
N ALA A 118 6.19 11.63 2.09
CA ALA A 118 5.67 10.27 2.02
C ALA A 118 4.91 9.96 3.31
N VAL A 119 3.61 9.75 3.20
CA VAL A 119 2.71 9.47 4.33
C VAL A 119 2.32 8.00 4.28
N SER A 120 2.73 7.25 5.28
CA SER A 120 2.33 5.86 5.48
C SER A 120 1.42 5.75 6.71
N THR A 121 0.21 5.24 6.52
CA THR A 121 -0.74 4.96 7.60
C THR A 121 -0.87 3.46 7.78
N LEU A 122 -0.75 2.98 9.00
CA LEU A 122 -0.94 1.59 9.39
C LEU A 122 -2.00 1.49 10.48
N ILE A 123 -2.86 0.49 10.39
CA ILE A 123 -3.83 0.13 11.41
C ILE A 123 -3.44 -1.23 11.95
N GLY A 124 -3.04 -1.24 13.21
CA GLY A 124 -2.64 -2.44 13.94
C GLY A 124 -3.63 -2.76 15.05
N GLY A 125 -3.62 -4.01 15.48
CA GLY A 125 -4.42 -4.45 16.61
C GLY A 125 -3.64 -4.39 17.92
N ASN A 126 -4.28 -3.89 18.97
CA ASN A 126 -3.79 -3.96 20.34
C ASN A 126 -4.29 -5.27 20.98
N SER A 127 -3.39 -6.25 21.12
CA SER A 127 -3.72 -7.56 21.69
C SER A 127 -4.08 -7.50 23.17
N GLU A 128 -3.49 -6.58 23.94
CA GLU A 128 -3.71 -6.47 25.39
C GLU A 128 -5.13 -5.98 25.70
N GLU A 129 -5.59 -4.94 24.98
CA GLU A 129 -6.95 -4.43 25.09
C GLU A 129 -8.00 -5.44 24.59
N LEU A 130 -7.63 -6.27 23.62
CA LEU A 130 -8.51 -7.31 23.07
C LEU A 130 -8.73 -8.48 24.03
N GLU A 131 -7.70 -8.93 24.76
CA GLU A 131 -7.81 -10.00 25.76
C GLU A 131 -8.76 -9.62 26.92
N GLY A 132 -8.91 -8.32 27.20
CA GLY A 132 -9.83 -7.80 28.21
C GLY A 132 -11.30 -7.77 27.81
N ILE A 133 -11.63 -8.06 26.53
CA ILE A 133 -12.97 -7.94 25.99
C ILE A 133 -13.66 -9.31 25.93
N VAL A 134 -14.80 -9.40 26.61
CA VAL A 134 -15.70 -10.57 26.54
C VAL A 134 -16.92 -10.23 25.70
N GLY A 135 -17.05 -10.86 24.54
CA GLY A 135 -18.23 -10.71 23.65
C GLY A 135 -17.91 -10.11 22.28
N ARG A 136 -18.95 -9.61 21.59
CA ARG A 136 -18.80 -8.96 20.28
C ARG A 136 -18.26 -7.54 20.45
N ILE A 137 -17.35 -7.15 19.56
CA ILE A 137 -16.77 -5.80 19.52
C ILE A 137 -17.73 -4.90 18.73
N ASP A 138 -18.29 -3.91 19.42
CA ASP A 138 -19.02 -2.78 18.84
C ASP A 138 -18.07 -1.64 18.43
N GLU A 139 -18.60 -0.59 17.79
CA GLU A 139 -17.78 0.52 17.26
C GLU A 139 -16.95 1.22 18.35
N ASP A 140 -17.49 1.39 19.55
CA ASP A 140 -16.82 2.05 20.68
C ASP A 140 -15.66 1.20 21.24
N MET A 141 -15.81 -0.13 21.18
CA MET A 141 -14.76 -1.07 21.56
C MET A 141 -13.69 -1.21 20.47
N VAL A 142 -14.04 -1.06 19.18
CA VAL A 142 -13.05 -1.02 18.08
C VAL A 142 -12.04 0.11 18.31
N ASP A 143 -12.48 1.24 18.85
CA ASP A 143 -11.60 2.39 19.13
C ASP A 143 -10.49 2.07 20.14
N ARG A 144 -10.71 1.12 21.04
CA ARG A 144 -9.70 0.64 22.01
C ARG A 144 -8.80 -0.45 21.45
N VAL A 145 -9.38 -1.32 20.63
CA VAL A 145 -8.71 -2.52 20.11
C VAL A 145 -7.80 -2.21 18.92
N LEU A 146 -8.05 -1.14 18.19
CA LEU A 146 -7.23 -0.76 17.05
C LEU A 146 -6.38 0.48 17.36
N ASP A 147 -5.14 0.43 16.91
CA ASP A 147 -4.21 1.56 16.95
C ASP A 147 -3.97 2.10 15.54
N VAL A 148 -3.99 3.42 15.42
CA VAL A 148 -3.66 4.11 14.18
C VAL A 148 -2.27 4.68 14.28
N TYR A 149 -1.41 4.24 13.36
CA TYR A 149 -0.05 4.70 13.23
C TYR A 149 0.10 5.52 11.95
N VAL A 150 0.68 6.71 12.04
CA VAL A 150 1.01 7.56 10.90
C VAL A 150 2.50 7.85 10.92
N HIS A 151 3.20 7.30 9.92
CA HIS A 151 4.59 7.56 9.64
C HIS A 151 4.70 8.58 8.50
N ILE A 152 5.47 9.64 8.71
CA ILE A 152 5.74 10.66 7.70
C ILE A 152 7.25 10.75 7.51
N GLY A 153 7.71 10.64 6.26
CA GLY A 153 9.09 10.87 5.87
C GLY A 153 9.20 11.89 4.75
N MET A 154 10.31 12.60 4.67
CA MET A 154 10.63 13.45 3.53
C MET A 154 10.89 12.59 2.29
N TYR A 155 10.39 13.05 1.14
CA TYR A 155 10.45 12.36 -0.13
C TYR A 155 10.80 13.35 -1.24
N VAL A 156 11.89 13.08 -1.96
CA VAL A 156 12.23 13.83 -3.15
C VAL A 156 11.78 13.02 -4.37
N PRO A 157 10.84 13.52 -5.19
CA PRO A 157 10.41 12.83 -6.39
C PRO A 157 11.60 12.57 -7.33
N PRO A 158 11.80 11.33 -7.82
CA PRO A 158 12.86 11.04 -8.77
C PRO A 158 12.55 11.71 -10.12
N ILE A 159 13.60 12.13 -10.82
CA ILE A 159 13.50 12.66 -12.18
C ILE A 159 13.18 11.50 -13.12
N PHE A 160 12.06 11.58 -13.83
CA PHE A 160 11.65 10.56 -14.80
C PHE A 160 12.37 10.73 -16.15
N GLY A 161 12.65 9.62 -16.84
CA GLY A 161 13.09 9.63 -18.23
C GLY A 161 14.59 9.82 -18.47
N SER A 162 15.43 9.74 -17.43
CA SER A 162 16.88 9.73 -17.62
C SER A 162 17.35 8.49 -18.37
N GLN A 163 18.26 8.64 -19.34
CA GLN A 163 18.80 7.53 -20.11
C GLN A 163 19.39 6.45 -19.20
N GLY A 164 18.94 5.20 -19.34
CA GLY A 164 19.38 4.08 -18.51
C GLY A 164 18.58 3.85 -17.23
N SER A 165 17.50 4.62 -16.96
CA SER A 165 16.61 4.40 -15.80
C SER A 165 15.62 3.25 -15.97
N GLY A 166 15.74 2.44 -17.03
CA GLY A 166 14.87 1.30 -17.27
C GLY A 166 15.02 0.26 -16.17
N ALA A 167 13.91 -0.20 -15.61
CA ALA A 167 13.93 -1.30 -14.67
C ALA A 167 14.34 -2.60 -15.38
N ARG A 168 15.23 -3.37 -14.75
CA ARG A 168 15.62 -4.71 -15.19
C ARG A 168 14.87 -5.72 -14.33
N LEU A 169 14.05 -6.56 -14.97
CA LEU A 169 13.09 -7.41 -14.26
C LEU A 169 13.60 -8.86 -14.22
N ALA A 170 13.38 -9.55 -13.11
CA ALA A 170 13.60 -10.99 -12.99
C ALA A 170 12.33 -11.69 -12.50
N VAL A 171 11.91 -12.76 -13.15
CA VAL A 171 10.71 -13.53 -12.75
C VAL A 171 11.15 -14.65 -11.82
N VAL A 172 10.82 -14.53 -10.53
CA VAL A 172 11.31 -15.48 -9.50
C VAL A 172 10.27 -15.72 -8.40
N GLY A 173 9.40 -14.74 -8.10
CA GLY A 173 8.53 -14.84 -6.94
C GLY A 173 7.26 -15.66 -7.20
N SER A 174 6.79 -16.35 -6.17
CA SER A 174 5.48 -17.00 -6.18
C SER A 174 4.36 -15.99 -5.93
N LYS A 175 3.12 -16.41 -6.24
CA LYS A 175 1.90 -15.73 -5.82
C LYS A 175 1.89 -15.43 -4.31
N ARG A 176 1.22 -14.35 -3.93
CA ARG A 176 1.09 -13.88 -2.55
C ARG A 176 -0.20 -14.40 -1.91
N ASP A 177 -0.12 -14.74 -0.63
CA ASP A 177 -1.30 -14.96 0.19
C ASP A 177 -2.01 -13.61 0.45
N PHE A 178 -3.34 -13.60 0.43
CA PHE A 178 -4.16 -12.40 0.66
C PHE A 178 -3.72 -11.18 -0.18
N ALA A 179 -3.35 -11.40 -1.45
CA ALA A 179 -2.79 -10.37 -2.33
C ALA A 179 -3.67 -9.12 -2.49
N GLU A 180 -4.97 -9.26 -2.30
CA GLU A 180 -5.97 -8.18 -2.33
C GLU A 180 -5.80 -7.16 -1.19
N ALA A 181 -5.20 -7.58 -0.07
CA ALA A 181 -4.95 -6.73 1.08
C ALA A 181 -3.50 -6.20 1.07
N LYS A 182 -3.32 -4.93 1.46
CA LYS A 182 -1.99 -4.35 1.70
C LYS A 182 -1.66 -4.45 3.19
N TYR A 183 -0.84 -5.42 3.56
CA TYR A 183 -0.57 -5.75 4.97
C TYR A 183 0.93 -5.82 5.29
N SER A 184 1.25 -5.51 6.54
CA SER A 184 2.62 -5.37 7.03
C SER A 184 3.43 -6.63 6.82
N ASP A 185 2.88 -7.85 6.94
CA ASP A 185 3.65 -9.10 6.81
C ASP A 185 4.24 -9.34 5.42
N TRP A 186 3.67 -8.72 4.38
CA TRP A 186 4.31 -8.66 3.07
C TRP A 186 5.57 -7.77 3.10
N ALA A 187 5.49 -6.62 3.78
CA ALA A 187 6.59 -5.66 3.89
C ALA A 187 7.64 -6.06 4.94
N ARG A 188 7.20 -6.62 6.07
CA ARG A 188 7.97 -7.25 7.13
C ARG A 188 8.62 -8.46 6.50
N CYS A 189 9.90 -8.35 6.17
CA CYS A 189 10.89 -9.42 6.05
C CYS A 189 10.49 -10.80 5.50
N ARG A 190 9.53 -11.49 6.12
CA ARG A 190 9.24 -12.91 6.01
C ARG A 190 8.91 -13.36 4.59
N LEU A 191 8.16 -12.56 3.83
CA LEU A 191 7.81 -12.90 2.43
C LEU A 191 8.73 -12.19 1.43
N ARG A 192 8.96 -10.88 1.60
CA ARG A 192 9.77 -10.11 0.63
C ARG A 192 11.28 -10.33 0.74
N LYS A 193 11.89 -10.41 1.92
CA LYS A 193 13.37 -10.51 2.03
C LYS A 193 13.93 -11.81 1.44
N PRO A 194 13.31 -13.00 1.62
CA PRO A 194 13.75 -14.20 0.91
C PRO A 194 13.73 -14.04 -0.61
N LEU A 195 12.69 -13.40 -1.16
CA LEU A 195 12.60 -13.13 -2.59
C LEU A 195 13.69 -12.17 -3.06
N GLU A 196 13.93 -11.08 -2.34
CA GLU A 196 14.99 -10.12 -2.67
C GLU A 196 16.40 -10.75 -2.63
N LYS A 197 16.63 -11.81 -1.82
CA LYS A 197 17.88 -12.57 -1.84
C LYS A 197 18.07 -13.38 -3.13
N LEU A 198 16.98 -13.74 -3.81
CA LEU A 198 17.01 -14.44 -5.09
C LEU A 198 17.17 -13.47 -6.26
N ARG A 199 17.16 -12.16 -6.03
CA ARG A 199 17.31 -11.15 -7.08
C ARG A 199 18.71 -11.22 -7.70
N PRO A 200 18.82 -11.45 -9.02
CA PRO A 200 20.10 -11.33 -9.71
C PRO A 200 20.69 -9.92 -9.56
N PRO A 201 22.02 -9.74 -9.46
CA PRO A 201 22.65 -8.42 -9.36
C PRO A 201 22.32 -7.46 -10.52
N SER A 202 21.97 -8.03 -11.68
CA SER A 202 21.56 -7.28 -12.87
C SER A 202 20.09 -6.83 -12.83
N ALA A 203 19.25 -7.38 -11.95
CA ALA A 203 17.84 -7.05 -11.85
C ALA A 203 17.60 -5.96 -10.80
N THR A 204 16.75 -4.99 -11.13
CA THR A 204 16.30 -3.93 -10.23
C THR A 204 15.02 -4.31 -9.49
N GLU A 205 14.15 -5.12 -10.10
CA GLU A 205 12.87 -5.54 -9.52
C GLU A 205 12.57 -7.02 -9.84
N ILE A 206 11.86 -7.69 -8.93
CA ILE A 206 11.38 -9.06 -9.10
C ILE A 206 9.90 -9.02 -9.47
N LEU A 207 9.54 -9.82 -10.48
CA LEU A 207 8.16 -10.13 -10.82
C LEU A 207 7.73 -11.44 -10.17
N LEU A 208 6.48 -11.44 -9.71
CA LEU A 208 5.76 -12.57 -9.17
C LEU A 208 5.02 -13.27 -10.30
N ALA A 209 5.06 -14.59 -10.31
CA ALA A 209 4.32 -15.42 -11.24
C ALA A 209 3.51 -16.50 -10.49
N ASP A 210 2.44 -16.95 -11.13
CA ASP A 210 1.70 -18.12 -10.67
C ASP A 210 2.41 -19.44 -11.06
N HIS A 211 1.88 -20.57 -10.59
CA HIS A 211 2.40 -21.90 -10.94
C HIS A 211 2.27 -22.23 -12.43
N GLY A 212 1.42 -21.52 -13.17
CA GLY A 212 1.23 -21.64 -14.61
C GLY A 212 2.15 -20.73 -15.44
N GLY A 213 3.07 -19.99 -14.79
CA GLY A 213 3.99 -19.07 -15.47
C GLY A 213 3.36 -17.73 -15.88
N LYS A 214 2.13 -17.43 -15.44
CA LYS A 214 1.49 -16.14 -15.69
C LYS A 214 2.11 -15.08 -14.77
N ILE A 215 2.48 -13.94 -15.34
CA ILE A 215 3.04 -12.81 -14.61
C ILE A 215 1.91 -12.06 -13.90
N LEU A 216 2.08 -11.81 -12.61
CA LEU A 216 1.09 -11.18 -11.75
C LEU A 216 1.44 -9.69 -11.51
N GLU A 217 2.46 -9.43 -10.71
CA GLU A 217 2.88 -8.09 -10.29
C GLU A 217 4.32 -8.09 -9.79
N GLY A 218 4.89 -6.93 -9.49
CA GLY A 218 6.19 -6.80 -8.84
C GLY A 218 6.12 -6.95 -7.31
N THR A 219 7.27 -6.88 -6.62
CA THR A 219 7.27 -6.98 -5.15
C THR A 219 6.62 -5.77 -4.47
N VAL A 220 6.67 -4.60 -5.11
CA VAL A 220 6.06 -3.35 -4.62
C VAL A 220 5.28 -2.57 -5.68
N THR A 221 5.25 -3.06 -6.93
CA THR A 221 4.65 -2.41 -8.10
C THR A 221 3.60 -3.30 -8.77
N ASN A 222 2.60 -2.69 -9.40
CA ASN A 222 1.72 -3.41 -10.33
C ASN A 222 2.38 -3.45 -11.72
N PHE A 223 2.08 -4.49 -12.51
CA PHE A 223 2.70 -4.71 -13.82
C PHE A 223 1.68 -4.54 -14.95
N PHE A 224 2.12 -3.89 -16.03
CA PHE A 224 1.34 -3.65 -17.23
C PHE A 224 2.19 -3.95 -18.47
N VAL A 225 1.55 -4.47 -19.51
CA VAL A 225 2.14 -4.70 -20.83
C VAL A 225 1.35 -3.91 -21.84
N VAL A 226 2.05 -3.18 -22.71
CA VAL A 226 1.46 -2.52 -23.87
C VAL A 226 1.72 -3.42 -25.07
N CYS A 227 0.68 -4.02 -25.60
CA CYS A 227 0.72 -4.88 -26.78
C CYS A 227 0.29 -4.08 -28.00
N PHE A 228 0.94 -4.33 -29.14
CA PHE A 228 0.45 -3.83 -30.42
C PHE A 228 -0.59 -4.82 -30.97
N LYS A 229 -1.78 -4.33 -31.30
CA LYS A 229 -2.80 -5.07 -32.04
C LYS A 229 -2.38 -5.09 -33.50
N GLU A 230 -1.68 -6.15 -33.91
CA GLU A 230 -1.55 -6.45 -35.33
C GLU A 230 -2.96 -6.69 -35.89
N ASN A 231 -3.31 -5.96 -36.96
CA ASN A 231 -4.62 -6.01 -37.60
C ASN A 231 -5.06 -7.46 -37.89
N GLY A 232 -5.89 -8.02 -37.02
CA GLY A 232 -6.72 -9.16 -37.37
C GLY A 232 -7.72 -8.68 -38.42
N GLU A 233 -7.49 -9.10 -39.68
CA GLU A 233 -8.37 -8.94 -40.85
C GLU A 233 -9.17 -7.63 -40.88
N VAL A 234 -8.56 -6.58 -41.42
CA VAL A 234 -9.27 -5.36 -41.82
C VAL A 234 -10.36 -5.74 -42.81
N LYS A 235 -11.61 -5.81 -42.34
CA LYS A 235 -12.74 -5.44 -43.20
C LYS A 235 -12.60 -3.95 -43.43
N GLU A 236 -12.11 -3.59 -44.60
CA GLU A 236 -12.15 -2.22 -45.12
C GLU A 236 -13.58 -1.70 -44.92
N ASN A 237 -13.75 -0.72 -44.04
CA ASN A 237 -14.71 0.37 -44.16
C ASN A 237 -14.79 1.15 -42.85
N SER A 238 -13.90 2.14 -42.71
CA SER A 238 -14.30 3.50 -42.35
C SER A 238 -13.04 4.34 -42.17
N ALA A 239 -12.75 5.15 -43.19
CA ALA A 239 -11.90 6.31 -43.04
C ALA A 239 -12.58 7.25 -42.03
N ASN A 240 -11.98 7.41 -40.85
CA ASN A 240 -12.07 8.61 -40.05
C ASN A 240 -10.84 8.69 -39.15
N ASP A 241 -10.21 9.86 -39.24
CA ASP A 241 -8.92 10.25 -38.71
C ASP A 241 -8.99 10.50 -37.20
N ASP A 242 -9.15 9.43 -36.40
CA ASP A 242 -8.95 9.47 -34.94
C ASP A 242 -7.75 8.56 -34.60
N GLY A 243 -6.59 9.20 -34.54
CA GLY A 243 -5.29 8.60 -34.81
C GLY A 243 -4.81 7.54 -33.82
N ASN A 244 -4.20 6.48 -34.37
CA ASN A 244 -3.14 5.61 -33.80
C ASN A 244 -3.33 4.92 -32.43
N LEU A 245 -4.28 5.32 -31.58
CA LEU A 245 -4.50 4.77 -30.24
C LEU A 245 -5.21 3.42 -30.27
N HIS A 246 -5.95 3.11 -31.34
CA HIS A 246 -6.63 1.82 -31.50
C HIS A 246 -5.68 0.64 -31.79
N LEU A 247 -4.41 0.93 -32.07
CA LEU A 247 -3.37 -0.07 -32.34
C LEU A 247 -2.72 -0.63 -31.08
N TYR A 248 -2.96 -0.04 -29.91
CA TYR A 248 -2.31 -0.48 -28.67
C TYR A 248 -3.34 -1.00 -27.67
N GLU A 249 -3.01 -2.11 -27.02
CA GLU A 249 -3.78 -2.71 -25.96
C GLU A 249 -2.97 -2.71 -24.67
N LEU A 250 -3.58 -2.23 -23.59
CA LEU A 250 -3.00 -2.33 -22.26
C LEU A 250 -3.48 -3.61 -21.57
N GLN A 251 -2.55 -4.49 -21.21
CA GLN A 251 -2.83 -5.74 -20.51
C GLN A 251 -2.21 -5.71 -19.10
N THR A 252 -2.95 -6.24 -18.13
CA THR A 252 -2.48 -6.42 -16.74
C THR A 252 -3.19 -7.63 -16.14
N ALA A 253 -2.53 -8.31 -15.19
CA ALA A 253 -3.14 -9.45 -14.51
C ALA A 253 -4.41 -9.02 -13.75
N PRO A 254 -5.49 -9.83 -13.79
CA PRO A 254 -6.72 -9.51 -13.11
C PRO A 254 -6.58 -9.68 -11.59
N VAL A 255 -7.39 -8.94 -10.83
CA VAL A 255 -7.30 -8.95 -9.35
C VAL A 255 -7.56 -10.34 -8.76
N HIS A 256 -8.49 -11.11 -9.35
CA HIS A 256 -8.84 -12.46 -8.90
C HIS A 256 -7.68 -13.47 -9.03
N ASP A 257 -6.67 -13.18 -9.86
CA ASP A 257 -5.47 -14.00 -9.96
C ASP A 257 -4.52 -13.78 -8.76
N GLY A 258 -4.86 -12.87 -7.85
CA GLY A 258 -4.12 -12.56 -6.64
C GLY A 258 -3.07 -11.47 -6.87
N VAL A 259 -3.57 -10.31 -7.29
CA VAL A 259 -2.80 -9.08 -7.50
C VAL A 259 -3.36 -8.01 -6.56
N LEU A 260 -2.50 -7.13 -6.03
CA LEU A 260 -3.01 -6.02 -5.23
C LEU A 260 -3.76 -5.01 -6.10
N PRO A 261 -5.00 -4.65 -5.75
CA PRO A 261 -5.69 -3.53 -6.38
C PRO A 261 -5.01 -2.21 -5.94
N GLY A 262 -3.92 -1.86 -6.63
CA GLY A 262 -3.22 -0.60 -6.44
C GLY A 262 -4.09 0.59 -6.82
N VAL A 263 -4.02 1.68 -6.04
CA VAL A 263 -4.75 2.92 -6.34
C VAL A 263 -4.33 3.47 -7.71
N ILE A 264 -3.01 3.49 -7.98
CA ILE A 264 -2.49 3.91 -9.27
C ILE A 264 -2.86 2.92 -10.38
N ARG A 265 -2.87 1.61 -10.11
CA ARG A 265 -3.32 0.60 -11.08
C ARG A 265 -4.74 0.87 -11.56
N GLN A 266 -5.67 1.20 -10.66
CA GLN A 266 -7.04 1.53 -11.03
C GLN A 266 -7.11 2.77 -11.92
N LEU A 267 -6.34 3.81 -11.59
CA LEU A 267 -6.28 5.05 -12.36
C LEU A 267 -5.68 4.90 -13.77
N VAL A 268 -4.82 3.90 -13.99
CA VAL A 268 -4.28 3.60 -15.32
C VAL A 268 -5.29 2.83 -16.18
N ILE A 269 -6.23 2.12 -15.54
CA ILE A 269 -7.27 1.34 -16.23
C ILE A 269 -8.50 2.20 -16.56
N GLU A 270 -8.83 3.17 -15.70
CA GLU A 270 -9.86 4.20 -15.92
C GLU A 270 -9.52 5.13 -17.09
#